data_AF-A0A3S3NBZ2-F1
#
_entry.id   AF-A0A3S3NBZ2-F1
#
_cell.length_a   1.000
_cell.length_b   1.000
_cell.length_c   1.000
_cell.angle_alpha   90.00
_cell.angle_beta   90.00
_cell.angle_gamma   90.00
#
_symmetry.space_group_name_H-M   'P 1'
#
loop_
_entity.id
_entity.type
_entity.pdbx_description
1 polymer ?
#
loop_
_entity_poly.entity_id
_entity_poly.type
_entity_poly.pdbx_seq_one_letter_code
_entity_poly.pdbx_strand_id
1 'polypeptide(L)' 'MADTDDDPVSYDEAATIGFKIVEMADRVKVADKCLPGSQAKWCFEMSDVKYDVVVTVRRDG' A
#
# COMPACT_ATOMS: atom_id res chain seq x y z
N MET A 1 20.18 25.64 -1.29
CA MET A 1 18.99 25.53 -2.15
C MET A 1 18.33 24.24 -1.73
N ALA A 2 17.08 24.29 -1.29
CA ALA A 2 16.33 23.06 -1.05
C ALA A 2 15.83 22.61 -2.42
N ASP A 3 16.54 21.67 -3.03
CA ASP A 3 15.96 20.84 -4.10
C ASP A 3 14.80 20.09 -3.44
N THR A 4 13.59 20.61 -3.62
CA THR A 4 12.39 19.83 -3.39
C THR A 4 12.25 18.96 -4.64
N ASP A 5 12.77 17.73 -4.56
CA ASP A 5 12.59 16.64 -5.52
C ASP A 5 11.10 16.24 -5.63
N ASP A 6 10.27 17.17 -6.10
CA ASP A 6 8.85 16.96 -6.40
C ASP A 6 8.69 16.48 -7.85
N ASP A 7 9.60 15.60 -8.29
CA ASP A 7 9.50 14.95 -9.59
C ASP A 7 8.24 14.06 -9.56
N PRO A 8 7.33 14.21 -10.54
CA PRO A 8 6.09 13.45 -10.56
C PRO A 8 6.39 11.96 -10.69
N VAL A 9 5.78 11.15 -9.83
CA VAL A 9 5.86 9.69 -9.87
C VAL A 9 5.51 9.19 -11.27
N SER A 10 6.36 8.36 -11.83
CA SER A 10 6.12 7.78 -13.15
C SER A 10 4.85 6.91 -13.14
N TYR A 11 4.16 6.84 -14.27
CA TYR A 11 2.96 5.99 -14.38
C TYR A 11 3.26 4.53 -14.04
N ASP A 12 4.38 3.99 -14.50
CA ASP A 12 4.76 2.59 -14.27
C ASP A 12 5.02 2.29 -12.79
N GLU A 13 5.63 3.24 -12.08
CA GLU A 13 5.88 3.13 -10.64
C GLU A 13 4.58 3.21 -9.85
N ALA A 14 3.73 4.19 -10.17
CA ALA A 14 2.39 4.32 -9.59
C ALA A 14 1.53 3.06 -9.83
N ALA A 15 1.59 2.51 -11.04
CA ALA A 15 0.89 1.29 -11.40
C ALA A 15 1.40 0.09 -10.59
N THR A 16 2.72 -0.03 -10.43
CA THR A 16 3.36 -1.10 -9.64
C THR A 16 2.89 -1.08 -8.19
N ILE A 17 2.90 0.10 -7.56
CA ILE A 17 2.41 0.28 -6.19
C ILE A 17 0.92 -0.05 -6.10
N GLY A 18 0.12 0.44 -7.05
CA GLY A 18 -1.32 0.17 -7.12
C GLY A 18 -1.65 -1.33 -7.22
N PHE A 19 -0.98 -2.06 -8.12
CA PHE A 19 -1.16 -3.50 -8.24
C PHE A 19 -0.78 -4.24 -6.96
N LYS A 20 0.28 -3.81 -6.27
CA LYS A 20 0.66 -4.42 -5.00
C LYS A 20 -0.40 -4.23 -3.92
N ILE A 21 -0.97 -3.03 -3.82
CA ILE A 21 -2.05 -2.75 -2.87
C ILE A 21 -3.29 -3.60 -3.16
N VAL A 22 -3.66 -3.78 -4.43
CA VAL A 22 -4.77 -4.65 -4.84
C VAL A 22 -4.50 -6.13 -4.50
N GLU A 23 -3.28 -6.62 -4.74
CA GLU A 23 -2.85 -7.97 -4.34
C GLU A 23 -2.96 -8.17 -2.82
N MET A 24 -2.51 -7.18 -2.03
CA MET A 24 -2.63 -7.21 -0.57
C MET A 24 -4.09 -7.21 -0.12
N ALA A 25 -4.94 -6.42 -0.78
CA ALA A 25 -6.37 -6.37 -0.49
C ALA A 25 -7.06 -7.71 -0.72
N ASP A 26 -6.75 -8.41 -1.82
CA ASP A 26 -7.34 -9.73 -2.10
C ASP A 26 -6.92 -10.78 -1.05
N ARG A 27 -5.64 -10.75 -0.63
CA ARG A 27 -5.14 -11.66 0.42
C ARG A 27 -5.74 -11.37 1.78
N VAL A 28 -5.77 -10.11 2.22
CA VAL A 28 -6.29 -9.75 3.56
C VAL A 28 -7.79 -10.02 3.66
N LYS A 29 -8.55 -9.83 2.57
CA LYS A 29 -9.96 -10.23 2.47
C LYS A 29 -10.18 -11.70 2.79
N VAL A 30 -9.27 -12.59 2.38
CA VAL A 30 -9.38 -14.03 2.65
C VAL A 30 -8.99 -14.32 4.09
N ALA A 31 -7.88 -13.76 4.56
CA ALA A 31 -7.41 -13.93 5.94
C ALA A 31 -8.44 -13.44 6.97
N ASP A 32 -9.06 -12.30 6.71
CA ASP A 32 -10.03 -11.66 7.60
C ASP A 32 -11.31 -12.48 7.81
N LYS A 33 -11.69 -13.34 6.84
CA LYS A 33 -12.80 -14.29 7.00
C LYS A 33 -12.54 -15.34 8.06
N CYS A 34 -11.28 -15.76 8.21
CA CYS A 34 -10.86 -16.78 9.16
C CYS A 34 -10.44 -16.15 10.51
N LEU A 35 -9.82 -14.98 10.45
CA LEU A 35 -9.36 -14.24 11.63
C LEU A 35 -9.73 -12.75 11.48
N PRO A 36 -10.90 -12.36 11.99
CA PRO A 36 -11.36 -10.99 11.97
C PRO A 36 -10.35 -9.98 12.53
N GLY A 37 -10.08 -8.91 11.78
CA GLY A 37 -9.10 -7.89 12.15
C GLY A 37 -7.70 -8.11 11.57
N SER A 38 -7.54 -9.10 10.68
CA SER A 38 -6.29 -9.34 9.95
C SER A 38 -5.85 -8.10 9.16
N GLN A 39 -4.54 -7.93 9.04
CA GLN A 39 -3.92 -6.82 8.30
C GLN A 39 -2.81 -7.34 7.38
N ALA A 40 -2.69 -6.74 6.20
CA ALA A 40 -1.52 -6.91 5.35
C ALA A 40 -0.62 -5.66 5.47
N LYS A 41 0.68 -5.88 5.68
CA LYS A 41 1.68 -4.81 5.81
C LYS A 41 2.75 -4.95 4.74
N TRP A 42 3.13 -3.85 4.15
CA TRP A 42 4.21 -3.75 3.17
C TRP A 42 4.84 -2.37 3.25
N CYS A 43 6.13 -2.27 2.99
CA CYS A 43 6.83 -1.00 2.92
C CYS A 43 7.51 -0.85 1.57
N PHE A 44 7.59 0.40 1.10
CA PHE A 44 8.31 0.74 -0.12
C PHE A 44 9.00 2.09 0.06
N GLU A 45 9.92 2.40 -0.84
CA GLU A 45 10.69 3.64 -0.86
C GLU A 45 10.47 4.34 -2.19
N MET A 46 10.26 5.65 -2.16
CA MET A 46 10.02 6.49 -3.33
C MET A 46 10.54 7.90 -3.03
N SER A 47 11.38 8.44 -3.91
CA SER A 47 12.05 9.74 -3.73
C SER A 47 12.75 9.87 -2.36
N ASP A 48 13.51 8.83 -1.98
CA ASP A 48 14.21 8.71 -0.69
C ASP A 48 13.30 8.75 0.56
N VAL A 49 11.98 8.69 0.39
CA VAL A 49 10.99 8.60 1.47
C VAL A 49 10.48 7.17 1.58
N LYS A 50 10.51 6.63 2.81
CA LYS A 50 9.95 5.32 3.13
C LYS A 50 8.48 5.44 3.54
N TYR A 51 7.65 4.61 2.93
CA TYR A 51 6.22 4.55 3.19
C TYR A 51 5.85 3.18 3.74
N ASP A 52 5.03 3.19 4.79
CA ASP A 52 4.38 1.99 5.31
C ASP A 52 2.93 1.92 4.82
N VAL A 53 2.57 0.81 4.21
CA VAL A 53 1.21 0.50 3.76
C VAL A 53 0.60 -0.53 4.68
N VAL A 54 -0.56 -0.21 5.24
CA VAL A 54 -1.38 -1.12 6.02
C VAL A 54 -2.75 -1.25 5.36
N VAL A 55 -3.06 -2.45 4.86
CA VAL A 55 -4.36 -2.76 4.26
C VAL A 55 -5.18 -3.58 5.25
N THR A 56 -6.42 -3.14 5.50
CA THR A 56 -7.37 -3.81 6.41
C THR A 56 -8.78 -3.79 5.81
N VAL A 57 -9.60 -4.77 6.19
CA VAL A 57 -11.02 -4.80 5.82
C VAL A 57 -11.79 -3.91 6.79
N ARG A 58 -12.43 -2.85 6.28
CA ARG A 58 -13.38 -2.06 7.08
C ARG A 58 -14.68 -2.83 7.22
N ARG A 59 -15.22 -2.89 8.44
CA ARG A 59 -16.57 -3.38 8.72
C ARG A 59 -17.44 -2.20 9.06
N ASP A 60 -18.53 -2.02 8.33
CA ASP A 60 -19.61 -1.15 8.77
C ASP A 60 -20.38 -1.93 9.86
N GLY A 61 -20.48 -1.35 11.04
CA GLY A 61 -21.13 -1.94 12.22
C GLY A 61 -22.64 -1.94 12.12
#